data_AF-A0A9N9JEV6-F1
#
_entry.id   AF-A0A9N9JEV6-F1
#
_cell.length_a   1.000
_cell.length_b   1.000
_cell.length_c   1.000
_cell.angle_alpha   90.00
_cell.angle_beta   90.00
_cell.angle_gamma   90.00
#
_symmetry.space_group_name_H-M   'P 1'
#
loop_
_entity.id
_entity.type
_entity.pdbx_description
1 polymer ?
#
loop_
_entity_poly.entity_id
_entity_poly.type
_entity_poly.pdbx_seq_one_letter_code
_entity_poly.pdbx_strand_id
1 'polypeptide(L)'
;GTEKYPRENEYSEYLSKHSGYGNAYTGLNNTNYYFEVDYRHLEGALDRFAQFFIAPLFDSSCTDREINAVDSENKKNQRNDGRRIYQLEKSVLSNPVHPYSQFGTGNLISLRENPLKEGLDIRDELIRWHDKHYTANYMKLVVLGRDSLDQLTQW
;
A
#
# COMPACT_ATOMS: atom_id res chain seq x y z
N GLY A 1 9.35 6.59 1.21
CA GLY A 1 10.63 6.74 0.50
C GLY A 1 11.20 5.38 0.16
N THR A 2 11.99 5.31 -0.90
CA THR A 2 12.68 4.11 -1.39
C THR A 2 14.19 4.35 -1.43
N GLU A 3 15.01 3.32 -1.61
CA GLU A 3 16.46 3.49 -1.62
C GLU A 3 16.94 4.51 -2.66
N LYS A 4 16.43 4.42 -3.90
CA LYS A 4 16.74 5.37 -4.98
C LYS A 4 16.11 6.76 -4.77
N TYR A 5 14.98 6.83 -4.06
CA TYR A 5 14.23 8.05 -3.77
C TYR A 5 13.89 8.15 -2.28
N PRO A 6 14.88 8.49 -1.42
CA PRO A 6 14.73 8.33 0.03
C PRO A 6 13.78 9.33 0.66
N ARG A 7 13.66 10.51 0.04
CA ARG A 7 12.79 11.59 0.52
C ARG A 7 11.33 11.12 0.53
N GLU A 8 10.68 11.17 1.69
CA GLU A 8 9.38 10.57 1.95
C GLU A 8 8.30 10.97 0.92
N ASN A 9 8.19 12.28 0.65
CA ASN A 9 7.18 12.84 -0.23
C ASN A 9 7.66 12.99 -1.69
N GLU A 10 8.81 12.42 -2.07
CA GLU A 10 9.38 12.56 -3.42
C GLU A 10 8.39 12.15 -4.52
N TYR A 11 7.73 11.01 -4.33
CA TYR A 11 6.77 10.48 -5.30
C TYR A 11 5.52 11.37 -5.43
N SER A 12 4.89 11.69 -4.30
CA SER A 12 3.69 12.53 -4.27
C SER A 12 3.96 13.94 -4.79
N GLU A 13 5.11 14.52 -4.47
CA GLU A 13 5.53 15.83 -4.97
C GLU A 13 5.83 15.79 -6.47
N TYR A 14 6.46 14.71 -6.97
CA TYR A 14 6.69 14.53 -8.40
C TYR A 14 5.36 14.49 -9.17
N LEU A 15 4.39 13.70 -8.72
CA LEU A 15 3.07 13.66 -9.35
C LEU A 15 2.40 15.03 -9.31
N SER A 16 2.36 15.69 -8.15
CA SER A 16 1.73 17.00 -7.99
C SER A 16 2.33 18.08 -8.90
N LYS A 17 3.65 18.08 -9.09
CA LYS A 17 4.34 19.03 -9.99
C LYS A 17 4.07 18.79 -11.47
N HIS A 18 3.70 17.57 -11.85
CA HIS A 18 3.49 17.17 -13.25
C HIS A 18 2.02 16.84 -13.54
N SER A 19 1.10 17.54 -12.86
CA SER A 19 -0.36 17.40 -13.05
C SER A 19 -0.86 15.96 -12.91
N GLY A 20 -0.25 15.22 -11.99
CA GLY A 20 -0.55 13.84 -11.71
C GLY A 20 -1.18 13.63 -10.34
N TYR A 21 -1.67 12.40 -10.15
CA TYR A 21 -2.28 11.93 -8.92
C TYR A 21 -1.99 10.43 -8.75
N GLY A 22 -1.95 9.95 -7.52
CA GLY A 22 -1.70 8.55 -7.22
C GLY A 22 -2.48 8.10 -6.00
N ASN A 23 -2.87 6.83 -5.98
CA ASN A 23 -3.57 6.23 -4.86
C ASN A 23 -3.36 4.71 -4.84
N ALA A 24 -3.83 4.05 -3.79
CA ALA A 24 -3.77 2.61 -3.63
C ALA A 24 -4.96 2.09 -2.83
N TYR A 25 -5.26 0.80 -2.96
CA TYR A 25 -6.18 0.10 -2.08
C TYR A 25 -5.77 -1.34 -1.85
N THR A 26 -6.19 -1.89 -0.71
CA THR A 26 -6.02 -3.31 -0.37
C THR A 26 -7.39 -3.98 -0.37
N GLY A 27 -7.58 -4.93 -1.29
CA GLY A 27 -8.72 -5.84 -1.32
C GLY A 27 -8.49 -7.09 -0.47
N LEU A 28 -9.36 -8.09 -0.62
CA LEU A 28 -9.22 -9.36 0.11
C LEU A 28 -8.02 -10.20 -0.36
N ASN A 29 -7.67 -10.11 -1.64
CA ASN A 29 -6.67 -10.96 -2.28
C ASN A 29 -5.69 -10.18 -3.17
N ASN A 30 -5.74 -8.85 -3.12
CA ASN A 30 -4.87 -8.00 -3.93
C ASN A 30 -4.55 -6.69 -3.21
N THR A 31 -3.42 -6.11 -3.58
CA THR A 31 -3.09 -4.71 -3.32
C THR A 31 -2.88 -4.06 -4.67
N ASN A 32 -3.59 -2.97 -4.92
CA ASN A 32 -3.52 -2.27 -6.20
C ASN A 32 -2.99 -0.86 -5.98
N TYR A 33 -1.96 -0.52 -6.74
CA TYR A 33 -1.36 0.81 -6.77
C TYR A 33 -1.54 1.38 -8.17
N TYR A 34 -1.89 2.65 -8.27
CA TYR A 34 -2.08 3.31 -9.56
C TYR A 34 -1.73 4.80 -9.49
N PHE A 35 -1.40 5.37 -10.64
CA PHE A 35 -1.16 6.79 -10.79
C PHE A 35 -1.52 7.27 -12.20
N GLU A 36 -1.69 8.58 -12.31
CA GLU A 36 -1.79 9.32 -13.55
C GLU A 36 -0.81 10.49 -13.51
N VAL A 37 -0.30 10.90 -14.68
CA VAL A 37 0.66 12.00 -14.83
C VAL A 37 0.59 12.55 -16.26
N ASP A 38 1.05 13.79 -16.48
CA ASP A 38 1.28 14.32 -17.82
C ASP A 38 2.21 13.40 -18.62
N TYR A 39 1.83 13.10 -19.88
CA TYR A 39 2.48 12.09 -20.72
C TYR A 39 4.00 12.29 -20.87
N ARG A 40 4.51 13.53 -20.78
CA ARG A 40 5.95 13.85 -20.91
C ARG A 40 6.77 13.38 -19.72
N HIS A 41 6.11 13.03 -18.61
CA HIS A 41 6.74 12.70 -17.34
C HIS A 41 6.44 11.25 -16.91
N LEU A 42 5.91 10.43 -17.83
CA LEU A 42 5.54 9.04 -17.56
C LEU A 42 6.74 8.20 -17.11
N GLU A 43 7.87 8.25 -17.82
CA GLU A 43 9.09 7.49 -17.48
C GLU A 43 9.58 7.82 -16.06
N GLY A 44 9.65 9.11 -15.71
CA GLY A 44 10.12 9.54 -14.40
C GLY A 44 9.15 9.23 -13.25
N ALA A 45 7.84 9.17 -13.53
CA ALA A 45 6.84 8.68 -12.58
C ALA A 45 6.93 7.16 -12.42
N LEU A 46 7.08 6.42 -13.53
CA LEU A 46 7.17 4.97 -13.56
C LEU A 46 8.42 4.47 -12.84
N ASP A 47 9.56 5.14 -13.01
CA ASP A 47 10.81 4.81 -12.31
C ASP A 47 10.63 4.93 -10.78
N ARG A 48 10.04 6.03 -10.30
CA ARG A 48 9.74 6.22 -8.86
C ARG A 48 8.74 5.19 -8.35
N PHE A 49 7.71 4.89 -9.14
CA PHE A 49 6.68 3.91 -8.83
C PHE A 49 7.26 2.50 -8.71
N ALA A 50 8.14 2.10 -9.63
CA ALA A 50 8.78 0.80 -9.63
C ALA A 50 9.57 0.54 -8.33
N GLN A 51 10.18 1.58 -7.76
CA GLN A 51 10.95 1.43 -6.52
C GLN A 51 10.12 0.99 -5.32
N PHE A 52 8.79 1.16 -5.34
CA PHE A 52 7.91 0.68 -4.26
C PHE A 52 7.96 -0.85 -4.14
N PHE A 53 8.21 -1.54 -5.25
CA PHE A 53 8.24 -2.98 -5.35
C PHE A 53 9.67 -3.55 -5.28
N ILE A 54 10.69 -2.70 -5.36
CA ILE A 54 12.11 -3.11 -5.37
C ILE A 54 12.76 -2.92 -3.99
N ALA A 55 12.75 -1.69 -3.46
CA ALA A 55 13.50 -1.35 -2.25
C ALA A 55 12.83 -0.23 -1.43
N PRO A 56 11.65 -0.50 -0.82
CA PRO A 56 11.04 0.42 0.13
C PRO A 56 11.87 0.51 1.43
N LEU A 57 12.04 1.71 1.99
CA LEU A 57 12.87 1.92 3.19
C LEU A 57 12.19 1.48 4.50
N PHE A 58 10.86 1.56 4.54
CA PHE A 58 10.05 1.39 5.75
C PHE A 58 10.65 2.16 6.95
N ASP A 59 10.91 3.46 6.78
CA ASP A 59 11.49 4.31 7.84
C ASP A 59 10.60 4.27 9.10
N SER A 60 11.19 3.98 10.26
CA SER A 60 10.47 3.83 11.53
C SER A 60 9.69 5.08 11.92
N SER A 61 10.21 6.27 11.61
CA SER A 61 9.53 7.55 11.86
C SER A 61 8.29 7.75 10.98
N CYS A 62 8.26 7.12 9.80
CA CYS A 62 7.11 7.12 8.90
C CYS A 62 6.08 6.07 9.33
N THR A 63 6.54 4.87 9.71
CA THR A 63 5.66 3.77 10.16
C THR A 63 4.74 4.21 11.30
N ASP A 64 5.27 4.92 12.29
CA ASP A 64 4.48 5.41 13.43
C ASP A 64 3.38 6.41 13.00
N ARG A 65 3.67 7.29 12.05
CA ARG A 65 2.66 8.23 11.51
C ARG A 65 1.62 7.52 10.66
N GLU A 66 2.05 6.54 9.86
CA GLU A 66 1.16 5.80 8.98
C GLU A 66 0.19 4.93 9.78
N ILE A 67 0.63 4.31 10.89
CA ILE A 67 -0.27 3.58 11.81
C ILE A 67 -1.39 4.50 12.34
N ASN A 68 -1.08 5.76 12.66
CA ASN A 68 -2.10 6.72 13.09
C ASN A 68 -3.08 7.10 11.98
N ALA A 69 -2.62 7.15 10.72
CA ALA A 69 -3.47 7.37 9.56
C ALA A 69 -4.45 6.19 9.36
N VAL A 70 -3.96 4.96 9.44
CA VAL A 70 -4.78 3.74 9.37
C VAL A 70 -5.81 3.69 10.51
N ASP A 71 -5.41 4.04 11.74
CA ASP A 71 -6.33 4.11 12.88
C ASP A 71 -7.44 5.16 12.66
N SER A 72 -7.09 6.31 12.09
CA SER A 72 -8.06 7.36 11.73
C SER A 72 -9.01 6.90 10.63
N GLU A 73 -8.53 6.15 9.64
CA GLU A 73 -9.38 5.54 8.62
C GLU A 73 -10.36 4.53 9.24
N ASN A 74 -9.88 3.66 10.13
CA ASN A 74 -10.74 2.72 10.83
C ASN A 74 -11.82 3.45 11.67
N LYS A 75 -11.44 4.49 12.43
CA LYS A 75 -12.39 5.32 13.20
C LYS A 75 -13.45 5.96 12.32
N LYS A 76 -13.07 6.46 11.13
CA LYS A 76 -14.03 6.97 10.14
C LYS A 76 -14.99 5.87 9.67
N ASN A 77 -14.46 4.67 9.41
CA ASN A 77 -15.23 3.53 8.90
C ASN A 77 -16.18 2.91 9.94
N GLN A 78 -15.95 3.09 11.25
CA GLN A 78 -16.82 2.55 12.31
C GLN A 78 -18.26 3.08 12.26
N ARG A 79 -18.47 4.29 11.74
CA ARG A 79 -19.79 4.90 11.57
C ARG A 79 -20.44 4.60 10.22
N ASN A 80 -19.77 3.86 9.34
CA ASN A 80 -20.29 3.50 8.04
C ASN A 80 -21.02 2.14 8.11
N ASP A 81 -22.32 2.13 7.88
CA ASP A 81 -23.13 0.91 7.98
C ASP A 81 -22.69 -0.19 7.02
N GLY A 82 -22.25 0.17 5.81
CA GLY A 82 -21.69 -0.81 4.87
C GLY A 82 -20.46 -1.52 5.42
N ARG A 83 -19.53 -0.78 6.04
CA ARG A 83 -18.35 -1.36 6.70
C ARG A 83 -18.71 -2.19 7.93
N ARG A 84 -19.71 -1.76 8.71
CA ARG A 84 -20.22 -2.49 9.88
C ARG A 84 -20.81 -3.84 9.49
N ILE A 85 -21.71 -3.84 8.50
CA ILE A 85 -22.34 -5.06 7.97
C ILE A 85 -21.27 -5.99 7.40
N TYR A 86 -20.31 -5.45 6.64
CA TYR A 86 -19.22 -6.23 6.09
C TYR A 86 -18.38 -6.95 7.16
N GLN A 87 -17.98 -6.24 8.23
CA GLN A 87 -17.23 -6.88 9.31
C GLN A 87 -18.07 -7.84 10.15
N LEU A 88 -19.38 -7.58 10.29
CA LEU A 88 -20.31 -8.49 10.97
C LEU A 88 -20.45 -9.81 10.20
N GLU A 89 -20.65 -9.74 8.89
CA GLU A 89 -20.70 -10.92 8.02
C GLU A 89 -19.42 -11.75 8.14
N LYS A 90 -18.26 -11.10 8.05
CA LYS A 90 -16.96 -11.76 8.20
C LYS A 90 -16.79 -12.42 9.56
N SER A 91 -17.15 -11.73 10.64
CA SER A 91 -16.87 -12.22 12.01
C SER A 91 -17.90 -13.23 12.53
N VAL A 92 -19.16 -13.18 12.08
CA VAL A 92 -20.26 -13.98 12.64
C VAL A 92 -20.74 -15.06 11.69
N LEU A 93 -20.76 -14.78 10.38
CA LEU A 93 -21.34 -15.70 9.38
C LEU A 93 -20.29 -16.59 8.71
N SER A 94 -19.00 -16.33 8.94
CA SER A 94 -17.91 -17.11 8.37
C SER A 94 -17.23 -18.02 9.40
N ASN A 95 -16.54 -19.06 8.92
CA ASN A 95 -15.75 -19.94 9.78
C ASN A 95 -14.64 -19.13 10.47
N PRO A 96 -14.58 -19.11 11.82
CA PRO A 96 -13.56 -18.35 12.56
C PRO A 96 -12.11 -18.69 12.17
N VAL A 97 -11.85 -19.94 11.77
CA VAL A 97 -10.52 -20.41 11.34
C VAL A 97 -10.15 -19.92 9.93
N HIS A 98 -11.14 -19.56 9.12
CA HIS A 98 -10.90 -19.17 7.73
C HIS A 98 -10.38 -17.72 7.64
N PRO A 99 -9.37 -17.41 6.79
CA PRO A 99 -8.79 -16.07 6.69
C PRO A 99 -9.81 -14.94 6.38
N TYR A 100 -10.95 -15.29 5.79
CA TYR A 100 -12.06 -14.35 5.57
C TYR A 100 -12.61 -13.73 6.86
N SER A 101 -12.47 -14.37 8.03
CA SER A 101 -12.96 -13.80 9.30
C SER A 101 -12.12 -12.62 9.81
N GLN A 102 -10.90 -12.46 9.28
CA GLN A 102 -9.92 -11.50 9.78
C GLN A 102 -10.33 -10.04 9.58
N PHE A 103 -9.94 -9.20 10.53
CA PHE A 103 -10.09 -7.76 10.45
C PHE A 103 -9.00 -7.16 9.55
N GLY A 104 -9.38 -6.79 8.32
CA GLY A 104 -8.42 -6.41 7.28
C GLY A 104 -7.93 -4.95 7.33
N THR A 105 -8.67 -4.03 7.96
CA THR A 105 -8.28 -2.62 7.99
C THR A 105 -7.09 -2.39 8.94
N GLY A 106 -7.06 -3.10 10.06
CA GLY A 106 -6.12 -2.79 11.15
C GLY A 106 -6.51 -1.53 11.92
N ASN A 107 -5.86 -1.34 13.07
CA ASN A 107 -5.97 -0.17 13.94
C ASN A 107 -4.72 -0.07 14.83
N LEU A 108 -4.67 0.94 15.71
CA LEU A 108 -3.55 1.13 16.63
C LEU A 108 -3.29 -0.11 17.52
N ILE A 109 -4.35 -0.81 17.92
CA ILE A 109 -4.24 -2.00 18.79
C ILE A 109 -3.58 -3.16 18.03
N SER A 110 -4.07 -3.46 16.82
CA SER A 110 -3.58 -4.59 16.03
C SER A 110 -2.21 -4.34 15.42
N LEU A 111 -1.90 -3.09 15.07
CA LEU A 111 -0.66 -2.72 14.38
C LEU A 111 0.44 -2.21 15.31
N ARG A 112 0.12 -1.78 16.54
CA ARG A 112 1.12 -1.26 17.50
C ARG A 112 1.09 -1.96 18.85
N GLU A 113 -0.05 -1.92 19.55
CA GLU A 113 -0.10 -2.38 20.95
C GLU A 113 0.13 -3.89 21.09
N ASN A 114 -0.50 -4.70 20.23
CA ASN A 114 -0.37 -6.16 20.30
C ASN A 114 1.03 -6.62 19.86
N PRO A 115 1.59 -6.18 18.71
CA PRO A 115 2.96 -6.52 18.33
C PRO A 115 3.99 -6.12 19.39
N LEU A 116 3.85 -4.93 19.99
CA LEU A 116 4.77 -4.46 21.02
C LEU A 116 4.72 -5.35 22.28
N LYS A 117 3.54 -5.82 22.69
CA LYS A 117 3.38 -6.77 23.81
C LYS A 117 4.01 -8.13 23.52
N GLU A 118 4.02 -8.54 22.26
CA GLU A 118 4.63 -9.78 21.79
C GLU A 118 6.14 -9.63 21.49
N GLY A 119 6.70 -8.43 21.64
CA GLY A 119 8.12 -8.15 21.36
C GLY A 119 8.46 -8.13 19.87
N LEU A 120 7.47 -7.93 19.00
CA LEU A 120 7.63 -7.88 17.55
C LEU A 120 7.95 -6.45 17.09
N ASP A 121 8.97 -6.31 16.25
CA ASP A 121 9.21 -5.08 15.50
C ASP A 121 8.37 -5.07 14.23
N ILE A 122 7.41 -4.14 14.18
CA ILE A 122 6.47 -3.97 13.06
C ILE A 122 7.22 -3.65 11.77
N ARG A 123 8.33 -2.91 11.84
CA ARG A 123 9.13 -2.59 10.65
C ARG A 123 9.72 -3.87 10.04
N ASP A 124 10.25 -4.75 10.87
CA ASP A 124 10.81 -6.02 10.41
C ASP A 124 9.73 -6.95 9.87
N GLU A 125 8.52 -6.93 10.43
CA GLU A 125 7.37 -7.65 9.88
C GLU A 125 6.92 -7.08 8.52
N LEU A 126 6.95 -5.76 8.32
CA LEU A 126 6.64 -5.13 7.03
C LEU A 126 7.65 -5.53 5.95
N ILE A 127 8.95 -5.53 6.29
CA ILE A 127 10.02 -5.98 5.39
C ILE A 127 9.81 -7.46 5.04
N ARG A 128 9.63 -8.32 6.05
CA ARG A 128 9.36 -9.75 5.84
C ARG A 128 8.11 -10.01 5.00
N TRP A 129 7.06 -9.20 5.19
CA TRP A 129 5.84 -9.30 4.40
C TRP A 129 6.07 -8.90 2.94
N HIS A 130 6.80 -7.81 2.71
CA HIS A 130 7.18 -7.34 1.37
C HIS A 130 8.01 -8.39 0.65
N ASP A 131 9.12 -8.85 1.25
CA ASP A 131 10.00 -9.87 0.67
C ASP A 131 9.26 -11.17 0.30
N LYS A 132 8.26 -11.55 1.10
CA LYS A 132 7.52 -12.80 0.90
C LYS A 132 6.43 -12.71 -0.17
N HIS A 133 5.73 -11.58 -0.27
CA HIS A 133 4.52 -11.47 -1.11
C HIS A 133 4.67 -10.54 -2.30
N TYR A 134 5.61 -9.60 -2.26
CA TYR A 134 5.88 -8.65 -3.34
C TYR A 134 6.87 -9.28 -4.34
N THR A 135 6.51 -10.44 -4.88
CA THR A 135 7.29 -11.17 -5.86
C THR A 135 6.72 -11.01 -7.28
N ALA A 136 7.60 -10.88 -8.28
CA ALA A 136 7.23 -10.54 -9.65
C ALA A 136 6.22 -11.53 -10.30
N ASN A 137 6.23 -12.80 -9.88
CA ASN A 137 5.29 -13.83 -10.36
C ASN A 137 3.82 -13.55 -9.99
N TYR A 138 3.56 -12.79 -8.91
CA TYR A 138 2.21 -12.42 -8.49
C TYR A 138 1.78 -11.04 -8.99
N MET A 139 2.69 -10.28 -9.60
CA MET A 139 2.43 -8.92 -10.04
C MET A 139 1.89 -8.87 -11.47
N LYS A 140 1.07 -7.86 -11.72
CA LYS A 140 0.58 -7.47 -13.05
C LYS A 140 0.75 -5.97 -13.17
N LEU A 141 1.31 -5.53 -14.30
CA LEU A 141 1.55 -4.12 -14.61
C LEU A 141 0.78 -3.76 -15.88
N VAL A 142 0.17 -2.58 -15.88
CA VAL A 142 -0.41 -1.96 -17.07
C VAL A 142 0.16 -0.56 -17.16
N VAL A 143 0.75 -0.24 -18.31
CA VAL A 143 1.28 1.10 -18.61
C VAL A 143 0.50 1.67 -19.79
N LEU A 144 0.00 2.89 -19.62
CA LEU A 144 -0.69 3.63 -20.67
C LEU A 144 0.06 4.94 -20.92
N GLY A 145 0.50 5.13 -22.16
CA GLY A 145 1.28 6.30 -22.58
C GLY A 145 1.02 6.68 -24.03
N ARG A 146 1.60 7.79 -24.47
CA ARG A 146 1.57 8.22 -25.88
C ARG A 146 2.74 7.66 -26.69
N ASP A 147 3.74 7.11 -26.00
CA ASP A 147 4.94 6.53 -26.58
C ASP A 147 4.63 5.26 -27.38
N SER A 148 5.56 4.87 -28.26
CA SER A 148 5.41 3.65 -29.04
C SER A 148 5.37 2.41 -28.13
N LEU A 149 4.75 1.32 -28.61
CA LEU A 149 4.74 0.06 -27.87
C LEU A 149 6.17 -0.44 -27.59
N ASP A 150 7.11 -0.22 -28.51
CA ASP A 150 8.51 -0.57 -28.31
C ASP A 150 9.13 0.21 -27.13
N GLN A 151 8.84 1.52 -27.04
CA GLN A 151 9.33 2.36 -25.95
C GLN A 151 8.72 1.94 -24.60
N LEU A 152 7.40 1.70 -24.57
CA LEU A 152 6.70 1.25 -23.37
C LEU A 152 7.11 -0.17 -22.92
N THR A 153 7.60 -0.99 -23.85
CA THR A 153 8.13 -2.34 -23.54
C THR A 153 9.57 -2.28 -23.02
N GLN A 154 10.34 -1.27 -23.45
CA GLN A 154 11.71 -1.06 -23.01
C GLN A 154 11.79 -0.51 -21.58
N TRP A 155 10.84 0.35 -21.21
CA TRP A 155 10.68 0.89 -19.86
C TRP A 155 10.18 -0.18 -18.87
#